data_AF-A0A0K8QM15-F1
#
_entry.id   AF-A0A0K8QM15-F1
#
_cell.length_a   1.000
_cell.length_b   1.000
_cell.length_c   1.000
_cell.angle_alpha   90.00
_cell.angle_beta   90.00
_cell.angle_gamma   90.00
#
_symmetry.space_group_name_H-M   'P 1'
#
loop_
_entity.id
_entity.type
_entity.pdbx_description
1 polymer ?
#
loop_
_entity_poly.entity_id
_entity_poly.type
_entity_poly.pdbx_seq_one_letter_code
_entity_poly.pdbx_strand_id
1 'polypeptide(L)' 'MKKNTDADDARDASLRVARRVRDSLKAAAAMMGRPLYDVTNEAITHYLAGLKLADPLQGARNSVKAAARTPRKHE' A
#
# COMPACT_ATOMS: atom_id res chain seq x y z
N MET A 1 18.52 10.04 17.43
CA MET A 1 17.09 10.21 17.09
C MET A 1 16.73 9.28 15.95
N LYS A 2 15.77 8.37 16.15
CA LYS A 2 15.26 7.50 15.06
C LYS A 2 14.44 8.40 14.12
N LYS A 3 14.88 8.55 12.86
CA LYS A 3 14.07 9.19 11.82
C LYS A 3 12.86 8.28 11.58
N ASN A 4 11.66 8.81 11.78
CA ASN A 4 10.41 8.14 11.43
C ASN A 4 10.39 7.98 9.91
N THR A 5 10.64 6.76 9.43
CA THR A 5 10.74 6.41 8.02
C THR A 5 9.38 6.34 7.32
N ASP A 6 8.27 6.44 8.06
CA ASP A 6 6.91 6.23 7.53
C ASP A 6 6.44 7.34 6.58
N ALA A 7 7.02 8.54 6.63
CA ALA A 7 6.63 9.66 5.75
C ALA A 7 7.23 9.58 4.33
N ASP A 8 8.28 8.77 4.11
CA ASP A 8 9.04 8.72 2.84
C ASP A 8 8.43 7.74 1.81
N ASP A 9 7.46 6.91 2.22
CA ASP A 9 6.76 5.95 1.35
C ASP A 9 5.49 6.52 0.70
N ALA A 10 5.10 7.76 1.03
CA ALA A 10 4.03 8.46 0.35
C ALA A 10 4.46 8.81 -1.09
N ARG A 11 4.14 7.93 -2.03
CA ARG A 11 4.36 8.14 -3.47
C ARG A 11 3.07 8.65 -4.10
N ASP A 12 3.16 9.81 -4.75
CA ASP A 12 2.07 10.31 -5.58
C ASP A 12 1.87 9.37 -6.77
N ALA A 13 0.70 8.72 -6.81
CA ALA A 13 0.30 7.84 -7.90
C ALA A 13 -1.00 8.34 -8.52
N SER A 14 -1.03 8.43 -9.86
CA SER A 14 -2.27 8.75 -10.58
C SER A 14 -3.09 7.49 -10.83
N LEU A 15 -4.25 7.40 -10.20
CA LEU A 15 -5.19 6.30 -10.41
C LEU A 15 -6.20 6.66 -11.52
N ARG A 16 -6.35 5.77 -12.52
CA ARG A 16 -7.41 5.87 -13.53
C ARG A 16 -8.63 5.08 -13.05
N VAL A 17 -9.75 5.75 -12.90
CA VAL A 17 -11.03 5.14 -12.46
C VAL A 17 -12.18 5.61 -13.35
N ALA A 18 -13.30 4.88 -13.31
CA ALA A 18 -14.53 5.32 -13.96
C ALA A 18 -15.00 6.66 -13.38
N ARG A 19 -15.58 7.54 -14.22
CA ARG A 19 -16.05 8.88 -13.83
C ARG A 19 -16.99 8.85 -12.63
N ARG A 20 -17.96 7.94 -12.62
CA ARG A 20 -18.91 7.78 -11.50
C ARG A 20 -18.19 7.48 -10.19
N VAL A 21 -17.19 6.59 -10.21
CA VAL A 21 -16.40 6.22 -9.02
C VAL A 21 -15.60 7.41 -8.50
N ARG A 22 -14.96 8.15 -9.40
CA ARG A 22 -14.24 9.39 -9.04
C ARG A 22 -15.17 10.38 -8.34
N ASP A 23 -16.35 10.61 -8.90
CA ASP A 23 -17.30 11.60 -8.37
C ASP A 23 -17.85 11.16 -7.00
N SER A 24 -18.11 9.86 -6.81
CA SER A 24 -18.46 9.29 -5.50
C SER A 24 -17.34 9.46 -4.46
N LEU A 25 -16.09 9.18 -4.83
CA LEU A 25 -14.93 9.35 -3.93
C LEU A 25 -14.73 10.83 -3.53
N LYS A 26 -14.88 11.75 -4.49
CA LYS A 26 -14.84 13.20 -4.23
C LYS A 26 -15.93 13.63 -3.26
N ALA A 27 -17.16 13.15 -3.45
CA ALA A 27 -18.27 13.45 -2.54
C ALA A 27 -18.00 12.90 -1.13
N ALA A 28 -17.51 11.66 -1.04
CA ALA A 28 -17.14 11.06 0.25
C ALA A 28 -16.06 11.87 0.97
N ALA A 29 -15.02 12.30 0.26
CA ALA A 29 -13.96 13.15 0.80
C ALA A 29 -14.49 14.51 1.30
N ALA A 30 -15.39 15.13 0.53
CA ALA A 30 -16.05 16.36 0.96
C ALA A 30 -16.90 16.16 2.23
N MET A 31 -17.66 15.07 2.33
CA MET A 31 -18.46 14.75 3.52
C MET A 31 -17.60 14.47 4.76
N MET A 32 -16.44 13.83 4.58
CA MET A 32 -15.50 13.54 5.67
C MET A 32 -14.61 14.73 6.04
N GLY A 33 -14.62 15.81 5.26
CA GLY A 33 -13.76 16.97 5.46
C GLY A 33 -12.26 16.65 5.34
N ARG A 34 -11.90 15.65 4.52
CA ARG A 34 -10.52 15.15 4.36
C ARG A 34 -10.07 15.16 2.90
N PRO A 35 -8.76 15.21 2.64
CA PRO A 35 -8.21 15.07 1.29
C PRO A 35 -8.69 13.79 0.59
N LEU A 36 -8.92 13.88 -0.72
CA LEU A 36 -9.29 12.73 -1.55
C LEU A 36 -8.29 11.58 -1.42
N TYR A 37 -6.99 11.90 -1.34
CA TYR A 37 -5.90 10.95 -1.15
C TYR A 37 -6.09 10.05 0.08
N ASP A 38 -6.34 10.65 1.24
CA ASP A 38 -6.51 9.91 2.50
C ASP A 38 -7.69 8.96 2.42
N VAL A 39 -8.80 9.45 1.87
CA VAL A 39 -10.03 8.66 1.69
C VAL A 39 -9.82 7.52 0.72
N THR A 40 -9.09 7.75 -0.37
CA THR A 40 -8.76 6.67 -1.32
C THR A 40 -7.83 5.64 -0.71
N ASN A 41 -6.84 6.05 0.07
CA ASN A 41 -5.93 5.13 0.75
C ASN A 41 -6.65 4.29 1.80
N GLU A 42 -7.54 4.90 2.57
CA GLU A 42 -8.35 4.18 3.54
C GLU A 42 -9.24 3.14 2.84
N ALA A 43 -9.95 3.54 1.77
CA ALA A 43 -10.79 2.62 1.00
C ALA A 43 -10.00 1.44 0.39
N ILE A 44 -8.80 1.71 -0.17
CA ILE A 44 -7.90 0.67 -0.69
C ILE A 44 -7.45 -0.25 0.44
N THR A 45 -7.06 0.31 1.59
CA THR A 45 -6.61 -0.47 2.76
C THR A 45 -7.70 -1.43 3.24
N HIS A 46 -8.93 -0.93 3.39
CA HIS A 46 -10.09 -1.76 3.79
C HIS A 46 -10.38 -2.86 2.78
N TYR A 47 -10.33 -2.55 1.49
CA TYR A 47 -10.53 -3.52 0.42
C TYR A 47 -9.48 -4.64 0.47
N LEU A 48 -8.20 -4.29 0.58
CA LEU A 48 -7.10 -5.24 0.66
C LEU A 48 -7.14 -6.10 1.93
N ALA A 49 -7.56 -5.52 3.06
CA ALA A 49 -7.77 -6.27 4.30
C ALA A 49 -8.87 -7.33 4.15
N GLY A 50 -9.98 -6.98 3.47
CA GLY A 50 -11.09 -7.90 3.20
C GLY A 50 -10.75 -9.01 2.22
N LEU A 51 -9.85 -8.76 1.27
CA LEU A 51 -9.43 -9.73 0.26
C LEU A 51 -8.61 -10.90 0.82
N LYS A 52 -8.15 -10.85 2.09
CA LYS A 52 -7.17 -11.80 2.67
C LYS A 52 -6.10 -12.16 1.65
N LEU A 53 -5.63 -11.17 0.87
CA LEU A 53 -4.68 -11.41 -0.19
C LEU A 53 -3.46 -12.04 0.49
N ALA A 54 -3.24 -13.34 0.28
CA ALA A 54 -2.04 -14.02 0.72
C ALA A 54 -0.91 -13.27 0.04
N ASP A 55 -0.27 -12.39 0.80
CA ASP A 55 0.53 -11.29 0.27
C ASP A 55 1.57 -11.87 -0.71
N PRO A 56 1.39 -11.68 -2.04
CA PRO A 56 2.32 -12.25 -3.01
C PRO A 56 3.71 -11.62 -2.86
N LEU A 57 3.80 -10.42 -2.27
CA LEU A 57 5.04 -9.78 -1.88
C LEU A 57 5.63 -10.38 -0.60
N GLN A 58 4.84 -10.96 0.32
CA GLN A 58 5.40 -11.76 1.42
C GLN A 58 6.13 -12.99 0.88
N GLY A 59 5.57 -13.68 -0.13
CA GLY A 59 6.23 -14.80 -0.79
C GLY A 59 7.59 -14.39 -1.36
N ALA A 60 7.64 -13.26 -2.07
CA ALA A 60 8.88 -12.71 -2.63
C ALA A 60 9.86 -12.20 -1.56
N ARG A 61 9.38 -11.56 -0.48
CA ARG A 61 10.24 -11.11 0.63
C ARG A 61 10.84 -12.29 1.39
N ASN A 62 10.07 -13.35 1.60
CA ASN A 62 10.54 -14.56 2.28
C ASN A 62 11.56 -15.32 1.43
N SER A 63 11.39 -15.38 0.10
CA SER A 63 12.37 -16.01 -0.78
C SER A 63 13.70 -15.24 -0.84
N VAL A 64 13.67 -13.90 -0.87
CA VAL A 64 14.88 -13.07 -0.81
C VAL A 64 15.59 -13.21 0.55
N LYS A 65 14.84 -13.23 1.66
CA LYS A 65 15.40 -13.43 3.01
C LYS A 65 15.98 -14.83 3.20
N ALA A 66 15.38 -15.85 2.58
CA ALA A 66 15.91 -17.22 2.59
C ALA A 66 17.22 -17.31 1.80
N ALA A 67 17.29 -16.70 0.61
CA ALA A 67 18.50 -16.66 -0.21
C ALA A 67 19.68 -15.94 0.49
N ALA A 68 19.40 -14.88 1.26
CA ALA A 68 20.42 -14.15 2.01
C ALA A 68 20.98 -14.90 3.25
N ARG A 69 20.32 -15.97 3.70
CA ARG A 69 20.72 -16.74 4.90
C ARG A 69 21.54 -17.98 4.60
N THR A 70 21.81 -18.32 3.34
CA THR A 70 22.65 -19.47 3.00
C THR A 70 24.12 -19.07 3.14
N PRO A 71 24.87 -19.57 4.14
CA PRO A 71 26.30 -19.31 4.22
C PRO A 71 26.96 -20.02 3.03
N ARG A 72 27.57 -19.26 2.12
CA ARG A 72 28.48 -19.81 1.12
C ARG A 72 29.64 -20.44 1.89
N LYS A 73 29.63 -21.77 2.03
CA LYS A 73 30.81 -22.51 2.48
C LYS A 73 31.87 -22.31 1.41
N HIS A 74 32.88 -21.54 1.74
CA HIS A 74 34.10 -21.46 0.97
C HIS A 74 34.88 -22.75 1.26
N GLU A 75 35.12 -23.50 0.19
CA GLU A 75 36.03 -24.64 0.11
C GLU A 75 37.48 -24.19 0.31
#